data_AF-A0A7X3WGG3-F1
#
_entry.id   AF-A0A7X3WGG3-F1
#
_cell.length_a   1.000
_cell.length_b   1.000
_cell.length_c   1.000
_cell.angle_alpha   90.00
_cell.angle_beta   90.00
_cell.angle_gamma   90.00
#
_symmetry.space_group_name_H-M   'P 1'
#
loop_
_entity.id
_entity.type
_entity.pdbx_description
1 polymer ?
#
loop_
_entity_poly.entity_id
_entity_poly.type
_entity_poly.pdbx_seq_one_letter_code
_entity_poly.pdbx_strand_id
1 'polypeptide(L)'
;MYNYSDVQYEIFELEYSEYGEYEDDRLAIEIAMNVARRLLREPKITPSQIVGIGHALYALQRLPVVTPKVNVRFGVYVRFKTEYPNRDKPEETVTYSDMDYIDFCISQDEFEIARGSSTDTGLGNDSFSLSGWYVGRNGYRETNCELYWIEDHIEMLLKDENTKISVEDNSGIEYFDDEELLSLNYHPLNQKAKELLQQQTDYNLLKRQLYILQLMKFGLESSQMSEKREEIRSTDLMQKLKEKVKSLQKDMTPEQTMSCLIENNNLFTILETDNLTEGTTAALWMVINMILKNLDSPCTDDIS
;
A
#
# COMPACT_ATOMS: atom_id res chain seq x y z
N MET A 1 -28.03 0.38 22.51
CA MET A 1 -27.20 1.42 23.16
C MET A 1 -26.03 0.69 23.82
N TYR A 2 -24.88 0.66 23.15
CA TYR A 2 -23.63 0.20 23.76
C TYR A 2 -23.03 1.37 24.52
N ASN A 3 -22.68 1.14 25.79
CA ASN A 3 -22.16 2.17 26.68
C ASN A 3 -20.66 2.32 26.40
N TYR A 4 -20.27 3.40 25.71
CA TYR A 4 -18.89 3.66 25.25
C TYR A 4 -17.97 4.26 26.35
N SER A 5 -18.38 4.23 27.62
CA SER A 5 -17.62 4.83 28.73
C SER A 5 -16.38 4.04 29.17
N ASP A 6 -16.16 2.83 28.64
CA ASP A 6 -15.21 1.87 29.23
C ASP A 6 -13.99 1.57 28.34
N VAL A 7 -13.80 2.29 27.22
CA VAL A 7 -12.54 2.18 26.46
C VAL A 7 -11.47 3.02 27.16
N GLN A 8 -10.83 2.43 28.18
CA GLN A 8 -9.64 3.00 28.76
C GLN A 8 -8.50 2.91 27.74
N TYR A 9 -8.03 4.07 27.29
CA TYR A 9 -6.78 4.17 26.55
C TYR A 9 -5.63 3.85 27.54
N GLU A 10 -5.20 2.59 27.60
CA GLU A 10 -3.94 2.24 28.25
C GLU A 10 -2.80 2.88 27.45
N ILE A 11 -2.37 4.05 27.91
CA ILE A 11 -1.09 4.62 27.50
C ILE A 11 -0.02 3.69 28.07
N PHE A 12 0.74 3.04 27.20
CA PHE A 12 1.94 2.31 27.60
C PHE A 12 2.97 3.31 28.13
N GLU A 13 2.98 3.53 29.44
CA GLU A 13 4.16 4.04 30.13
C GLU A 13 5.19 2.90 30.17
N LEU A 14 5.90 2.72 29.06
CA LEU A 14 7.15 1.96 29.06
C LEU A 14 8.10 2.70 30.02
N GLU A 15 8.55 2.05 31.09
CA GLU A 15 9.60 2.59 31.95
C GLU A 15 10.86 2.79 31.09
N TYR A 16 11.08 4.05 30.72
CA TYR A 16 12.10 4.51 29.78
C TYR A 16 13.52 4.32 30.33
N SER A 17 14.21 3.26 29.91
CA SER A 17 15.66 3.15 30.09
C SER A 17 16.42 4.01 29.08
N GLU A 18 17.37 4.78 29.58
CA GLU A 18 18.33 5.69 28.93
C GLU A 18 18.72 5.36 27.47
N TYR A 19 18.14 6.13 26.54
CA TYR A 19 18.72 6.74 25.33
C TYR A 19 19.35 5.92 24.17
N GLY A 20 19.52 4.59 24.24
CA GLY A 20 20.11 3.83 23.11
C GLY A 20 19.12 3.02 22.27
N GLU A 21 18.21 2.29 22.91
CA GLU A 21 17.46 1.20 22.27
C GLU A 21 16.22 1.65 21.47
N TYR A 22 15.86 2.93 21.56
CA TYR A 22 14.70 3.51 20.87
C TYR A 22 15.00 3.94 19.43
N GLU A 23 16.25 4.24 19.10
CA GLU A 23 16.59 4.67 17.74
C GLU A 23 16.47 3.52 16.77
N ASP A 24 16.92 2.32 17.16
CA ASP A 24 16.83 1.14 16.31
C ASP A 24 15.38 0.65 16.17
N ASP A 25 14.55 0.73 17.20
CA ASP A 25 13.11 0.42 17.10
C ASP A 25 12.40 1.38 16.13
N ARG A 26 12.73 2.67 16.20
CA ARG A 26 12.20 3.67 15.25
C ARG A 26 12.67 3.39 13.83
N LEU A 27 13.94 3.02 13.66
CA LEU A 27 14.49 2.64 12.36
C LEU A 27 13.78 1.39 11.81
N ALA A 28 13.53 0.37 12.64
CA ALA A 28 12.80 -0.82 12.24
C ALA A 28 11.38 -0.49 11.76
N ILE A 29 10.65 0.36 12.50
CA ILE A 29 9.32 0.84 12.12
C ILE A 29 9.38 1.64 10.82
N GLU A 30 10.35 2.53 10.67
CA GLU A 30 10.54 3.33 9.46
C GLU A 30 10.81 2.46 8.23
N ILE A 31 11.68 1.45 8.37
CA ILE A 31 11.95 0.45 7.33
C ILE A 31 10.67 -0.28 6.96
N ALA A 32 9.90 -0.79 7.94
CA ALA A 32 8.63 -1.46 7.68
C ALA A 32 7.64 -0.57 6.92
N MET A 33 7.52 0.71 7.31
CA MET A 33 6.68 1.69 6.62
C MET A 33 7.16 1.96 5.20
N ASN A 34 8.47 2.10 4.99
CA ASN A 34 9.06 2.34 3.68
C ASN A 34 8.89 1.14 2.76
N VAL A 35 9.07 -0.08 3.28
CA VAL A 35 8.78 -1.31 2.54
C VAL A 35 7.30 -1.37 2.17
N ALA A 36 6.37 -1.18 3.12
CA ALA A 36 4.94 -1.15 2.84
C ALA A 36 4.59 -0.15 1.72
N ARG A 37 5.14 1.06 1.76
CA ARG A 37 4.97 2.08 0.70
C ARG A 37 5.56 1.63 -0.65
N ARG A 38 6.71 0.95 -0.66
CA ARG A 38 7.30 0.39 -1.89
C ARG A 38 6.39 -0.70 -2.47
N LEU A 39 5.88 -1.62 -1.64
CA LEU A 39 4.93 -2.67 -2.08
C LEU A 39 3.67 -2.08 -2.71
N LEU A 40 3.14 -0.98 -2.17
CA LEU A 40 1.98 -0.29 -2.75
C LEU A 40 2.24 0.31 -4.15
N ARG A 41 3.51 0.50 -4.53
CA ARG A 41 3.90 1.00 -5.87
C ARG A 41 4.06 -0.13 -6.89
N GLU A 42 4.07 -1.39 -6.44
CA GLU A 42 4.28 -2.53 -7.31
C GLU A 42 3.04 -2.81 -8.17
N PRO A 43 3.18 -2.90 -9.52
CA PRO A 43 2.04 -3.12 -10.41
C PRO A 43 1.27 -4.43 -10.16
N LYS A 44 1.93 -5.42 -9.54
CA LYS A 44 1.39 -6.75 -9.26
C LYS A 44 0.56 -6.84 -7.97
N ILE A 45 0.45 -5.74 -7.21
CA ILE A 45 -0.33 -5.73 -5.97
C ILE A 45 -1.84 -5.79 -6.25
N THR A 46 -2.56 -6.63 -5.52
CA THR A 46 -4.01 -6.78 -5.64
C THR A 46 -4.78 -5.81 -4.74
N PRO A 47 -6.06 -5.51 -5.03
CA PRO A 47 -6.89 -4.67 -4.17
C PRO A 47 -6.98 -5.16 -2.72
N SER A 48 -7.03 -6.48 -2.49
CA SER A 48 -7.06 -7.04 -1.14
C SER A 48 -5.75 -6.79 -0.39
N GLN A 49 -4.61 -6.92 -1.09
CA GLN A 49 -3.29 -6.65 -0.52
C GLN A 49 -3.11 -5.15 -0.19
N ILE A 50 -3.67 -4.25 -1.01
CA ILE A 50 -3.67 -2.80 -0.73
C ILE A 50 -4.39 -2.51 0.59
N VAL A 51 -5.55 -3.14 0.85
CA VAL A 51 -6.28 -2.95 2.11
C VAL A 51 -5.45 -3.42 3.29
N GLY A 52 -4.87 -4.64 3.22
CA GLY A 52 -4.04 -5.18 4.28
C GLY A 52 -2.79 -4.34 4.56
N ILE A 53 -2.08 -3.88 3.52
CA ILE A 53 -0.94 -2.98 3.70
C ILE A 53 -1.40 -1.61 4.25
N GLY A 54 -2.60 -1.14 3.90
CA GLY A 54 -3.21 0.04 4.52
C GLY A 54 -3.41 -0.11 6.03
N HIS A 55 -3.91 -1.27 6.49
CA HIS A 55 -4.02 -1.58 7.91
C HIS A 55 -2.66 -1.64 8.61
N ALA A 56 -1.66 -2.27 7.98
CA ALA A 56 -0.31 -2.29 8.51
C ALA A 56 0.28 -0.89 8.66
N LEU A 57 0.18 -0.04 7.63
CA LEU A 57 0.66 1.34 7.69
C LEU A 57 -0.03 2.15 8.77
N TYR A 58 -1.35 2.01 8.89
CA TYR A 58 -2.13 2.67 9.94
C TYR A 58 -1.63 2.26 11.33
N ALA A 59 -1.34 0.98 11.55
CA ALA A 59 -0.84 0.50 12.83
C ALA A 59 0.61 0.91 13.10
N LEU A 60 1.50 0.83 12.11
CA LEU A 60 2.91 1.22 12.22
C LEU A 60 3.05 2.70 12.60
N GLN A 61 2.24 3.58 12.01
CA GLN A 61 2.24 5.02 12.30
C GLN A 61 1.80 5.35 13.72
N ARG A 62 1.05 4.46 14.36
CA ARG A 62 0.54 4.67 15.72
C ARG A 62 1.51 4.22 16.79
N LEU A 63 2.50 3.39 16.47
CA LEU A 63 3.47 2.90 17.44
C LEU A 63 4.16 4.08 18.17
N PRO A 64 4.34 4.00 19.50
CA PRO A 64 4.15 2.82 20.36
C PRO A 64 2.70 2.57 20.83
N VAL A 65 1.73 3.41 20.43
CA VAL A 65 0.32 3.20 20.77
C VAL A 65 -0.23 2.04 19.95
N VAL A 66 -0.58 0.96 20.65
CA VAL A 66 -1.15 -0.26 20.05
C VAL A 66 -2.43 0.05 19.27
N THR A 67 -2.56 -0.57 18.09
CA THR A 67 -3.79 -0.54 17.29
C THR A 67 -4.65 -1.75 17.63
N PRO A 68 -5.85 -1.57 18.24
CA PRO A 68 -6.68 -2.71 18.60
C PRO A 68 -7.09 -3.54 17.39
N LYS A 69 -7.14 -4.87 17.57
CA LYS A 69 -7.58 -5.84 16.55
C LYS A 69 -6.74 -5.85 15.26
N VAL A 70 -5.58 -5.18 15.20
CA VAL A 70 -4.66 -5.33 14.05
C VAL A 70 -4.03 -6.72 14.07
N ASN A 71 -3.97 -7.35 12.91
CA ASN A 71 -3.22 -8.58 12.67
C ASN A 71 -2.90 -8.66 11.17
N VAL A 72 -1.78 -8.06 10.79
CA VAL A 72 -1.31 -8.04 9.41
C VAL A 72 0.08 -8.64 9.34
N ARG A 73 0.27 -9.55 8.39
CA ARG A 73 1.57 -10.04 7.95
C ARG A 73 1.77 -9.64 6.50
N PHE A 74 2.87 -8.99 6.16
CA PHE A 74 3.13 -8.55 4.80
C PHE A 74 4.62 -8.63 4.48
N GLY A 75 4.95 -8.89 3.22
CA GLY A 75 6.35 -9.01 2.84
C GLY A 75 6.54 -9.41 1.40
N VAL A 76 7.77 -9.85 1.11
CA VAL A 76 8.13 -10.41 -0.18
C VAL A 76 8.79 -11.76 0.03
N TYR A 77 8.57 -12.64 -0.93
CA TYR A 77 9.40 -13.82 -1.07
C TYR A 77 9.69 -14.04 -2.54
N VAL A 78 10.91 -14.46 -2.83
CA VAL A 78 11.40 -14.78 -4.16
C VAL A 78 11.75 -16.26 -4.18
N ARG A 79 11.48 -16.92 -5.29
CA ARG A 79 11.91 -18.30 -5.50
C ARG A 79 12.85 -18.34 -6.68
N PHE A 80 14.09 -18.72 -6.42
CA PHE A 80 15.10 -18.93 -7.44
C PHE A 80 15.14 -20.41 -7.82
N LYS A 81 15.54 -20.66 -9.06
CA LYS A 81 15.90 -21.99 -9.53
C LYS A 81 17.36 -21.96 -9.92
N THR A 82 18.17 -22.73 -9.23
CA THR A 82 19.60 -22.79 -9.48
C THR A 82 19.94 -24.16 -10.04
N GLU A 83 20.48 -24.19 -11.25
CA GLU A 83 20.91 -25.43 -11.88
C GLU A 83 22.39 -25.67 -11.61
N TYR A 84 22.72 -26.82 -11.02
CA TYR A 84 24.09 -27.26 -10.80
C TYR A 84 24.38 -28.53 -11.59
N PRO A 85 25.60 -28.71 -12.11
CA PRO A 85 25.98 -29.96 -12.74
C PRO A 85 25.92 -31.11 -11.72
N ASN A 86 25.34 -32.23 -12.13
CA ASN A 86 25.27 -33.42 -11.29
C ASN A 86 26.69 -33.96 -11.09
N ARG A 87 27.07 -34.14 -9.82
CA ARG A 87 28.42 -34.56 -9.42
C ARG A 87 28.79 -35.94 -9.94
N ASP A 88 27.80 -36.83 -10.05
CA ASP A 88 27.98 -38.21 -10.50
C ASP A 88 27.84 -38.35 -12.02
N LYS A 89 27.15 -37.39 -12.67
CA LYS A 89 26.89 -37.36 -14.11
C LYS A 89 26.97 -35.94 -14.65
N PRO A 90 28.17 -35.44 -14.99
CA PRO A 90 28.38 -34.04 -15.37
C PRO A 90 27.55 -33.55 -16.57
N GLU A 91 27.03 -34.47 -17.39
CA GLU A 91 26.10 -34.22 -18.50
C GLU A 91 24.64 -33.97 -18.07
N GLU A 92 24.29 -34.26 -16.82
CA GLU A 92 22.97 -33.98 -16.23
C GLU A 92 23.05 -32.75 -15.31
N THR A 93 21.97 -31.97 -15.24
CA THR A 93 21.82 -30.87 -14.26
C THR A 93 20.82 -31.25 -13.17
N VAL A 94 21.08 -30.79 -11.94
CA VAL A 94 20.16 -30.85 -10.82
C VAL A 94 19.66 -29.44 -10.55
N THR A 95 18.34 -29.26 -10.60
CA THR A 95 17.71 -27.99 -10.26
C THR A 95 17.40 -27.95 -8.77
N TYR A 96 17.94 -26.95 -8.08
CA TYR A 96 17.62 -26.62 -6.70
C TYR A 96 16.64 -25.46 -6.70
N SER A 97 15.74 -25.44 -5.72
CA SER A 97 14.84 -24.31 -5.52
C SER A 97 15.19 -23.60 -4.23
N ASP A 98 15.80 -22.43 -4.37
CA ASP A 98 16.07 -21.54 -3.26
C ASP A 98 14.90 -20.57 -3.09
N MET A 99 14.61 -20.17 -1.86
CA MET A 99 13.58 -19.19 -1.54
C MET A 99 14.12 -18.23 -0.50
N ASP A 100 14.15 -16.94 -0.82
CA ASP A 100 14.45 -15.89 0.16
C ASP A 100 13.18 -15.15 0.51
N TYR A 101 13.06 -14.71 1.76
CA TYR A 101 11.93 -13.90 2.20
C TYR A 101 12.33 -12.80 3.19
N ILE A 102 11.57 -11.71 3.13
CA ILE A 102 11.51 -10.66 4.14
C ILE A 102 10.04 -10.47 4.46
N ASP A 103 9.69 -10.57 5.73
CA ASP A 103 8.31 -10.55 6.19
C ASP A 103 8.17 -9.65 7.42
N PHE A 104 7.06 -8.95 7.50
CA PHE A 104 6.74 -7.99 8.54
C PHE A 104 5.43 -8.40 9.18
N CYS A 105 5.41 -8.57 10.49
CA CYS A 105 4.20 -8.81 11.24
C CYS A 105 3.90 -7.63 12.16
N ILE A 106 2.66 -7.15 12.12
CA ILE A 106 2.15 -6.21 13.09
C ILE A 106 0.81 -6.70 13.62
N SER A 107 0.78 -6.95 14.93
CA SER A 107 -0.42 -7.34 15.65
C SER A 107 -0.64 -6.44 16.86
N GLN A 108 -1.72 -6.70 17.60
CA GLN A 108 -1.97 -6.02 18.86
C GLN A 108 -0.91 -6.36 19.94
N ASP A 109 -0.26 -7.52 19.82
CA ASP A 109 0.63 -8.05 20.85
C ASP A 109 2.11 -7.97 20.47
N GLU A 110 2.43 -7.76 19.19
CA GLU A 110 3.81 -7.77 18.74
C GLU A 110 4.04 -7.00 17.42
N PHE A 111 5.28 -6.58 17.25
CA PHE A 111 5.85 -6.14 15.98
C PHE A 111 7.06 -7.02 15.67
N GLU A 112 7.11 -7.59 14.48
CA GLU A 112 8.17 -8.48 14.03
C GLU A 112 8.65 -8.10 12.62
N ILE A 113 9.96 -8.10 12.41
CA ILE A 113 10.58 -8.16 11.09
C ILE A 113 11.34 -9.48 11.00
N ALA A 114 10.91 -10.39 10.15
CA ALA A 114 11.54 -11.69 9.93
C ALA A 114 12.23 -11.73 8.56
N ARG A 115 13.33 -12.48 8.49
CA ARG A 115 13.95 -12.86 7.22
C ARG A 115 14.43 -14.29 7.27
N GLY A 116 14.54 -14.92 6.13
CA GLY A 116 15.09 -16.26 6.05
C GLY A 116 15.28 -16.72 4.63
N SER A 117 15.84 -17.92 4.52
CA SER A 117 15.98 -18.62 3.26
C SER A 117 15.69 -20.10 3.43
N SER A 118 15.31 -20.75 2.35
CA SER A 118 15.07 -22.18 2.28
C SER A 118 15.61 -22.71 0.97
N THR A 119 16.38 -23.79 1.04
CA THR A 119 16.92 -24.51 -0.11
C THR A 119 16.28 -25.89 -0.18
N ASP A 120 15.52 -26.13 -1.25
CA ASP A 120 15.01 -27.45 -1.60
C ASP A 120 15.97 -28.13 -2.58
N THR A 121 16.60 -29.20 -2.09
CA THR A 121 17.57 -30.00 -2.85
C THR A 121 16.93 -31.19 -3.59
N GLY A 122 15.63 -31.42 -3.43
CA GLY A 122 14.94 -32.63 -3.90
C GLY A 122 15.21 -33.88 -3.06
N LEU A 123 16.23 -33.86 -2.18
CA LEU A 123 16.55 -34.91 -1.19
C LEU A 123 16.17 -34.50 0.24
N GLY A 124 15.73 -33.26 0.42
CA GLY A 124 15.40 -32.65 1.69
C GLY A 124 15.34 -31.13 1.56
N ASN A 125 14.60 -30.49 2.47
CA ASN A 125 14.53 -29.04 2.60
C ASN A 125 15.36 -28.61 3.81
N ASP A 126 16.35 -27.75 3.58
CA ASP A 126 17.03 -27.02 4.63
C ASP A 126 16.47 -25.60 4.68
N SER A 127 16.00 -25.20 5.85
CA SER A 127 15.36 -23.90 6.06
C SER A 127 16.01 -23.22 7.24
N PHE A 128 16.47 -21.97 7.04
CA PHE A 128 16.95 -21.14 8.12
C PHE A 128 16.13 -19.85 8.19
N SER A 129 15.71 -19.52 9.40
CA SER A 129 15.16 -18.21 9.73
C SER A 129 16.25 -17.49 10.51
N LEU A 130 16.64 -16.30 10.05
CA LEU A 130 17.55 -15.47 10.81
C LEU A 130 16.72 -14.68 11.83
N SER A 131 17.31 -14.52 13.01
CA SER A 131 16.75 -13.76 14.12
C SER A 131 16.25 -12.40 13.64
N GLY A 132 14.96 -12.17 13.87
CA GLY A 132 14.23 -11.00 13.41
C GLY A 132 14.42 -9.77 14.29
N TRP A 133 13.67 -8.71 13.98
CA TRP A 133 13.43 -7.58 14.88
C TRP A 133 12.08 -7.78 15.53
N TYR A 134 12.05 -8.31 16.75
CA TYR A 134 10.84 -8.64 17.49
C TYR A 134 10.70 -7.78 18.73
N VAL A 135 9.53 -7.16 18.89
CA VAL A 135 9.13 -6.43 20.09
C VAL A 135 7.74 -6.90 20.49
N GLY A 136 7.65 -7.59 21.64
CA GLY A 136 6.40 -8.11 22.18
C GLY A 136 5.85 -7.27 23.33
N ARG A 137 4.52 -7.26 23.48
CA ARG A 137 3.79 -6.57 24.56
C ARG A 137 4.16 -7.11 25.95
N ASN A 138 4.62 -8.35 26.03
CA ASN A 138 5.11 -8.97 27.26
C ASN A 138 6.49 -8.45 27.70
N GLY A 139 7.10 -7.52 26.96
CA GLY A 139 8.44 -6.98 27.23
C GLY A 139 9.57 -7.84 26.68
N TYR A 140 9.28 -8.98 26.05
CA TYR A 140 10.29 -9.76 25.34
C TYR A 140 10.72 -9.03 24.07
N ARG A 141 12.02 -9.00 23.83
CA ARG A 141 12.65 -8.32 22.69
C ARG A 141 13.75 -9.19 22.10
N GLU A 142 13.82 -9.22 20.77
CA GLU A 142 14.90 -9.83 20.01
C GLU A 142 15.26 -8.89 18.87
N THR A 143 16.42 -8.25 18.94
CA THR A 143 16.80 -7.13 18.06
C THR A 143 18.06 -7.43 17.24
N ASN A 144 18.34 -8.70 16.97
CA ASN A 144 19.54 -9.15 16.26
C ASN A 144 19.44 -9.01 14.73
N CYS A 145 18.46 -8.25 14.24
CA CYS A 145 18.22 -8.09 12.81
C CYS A 145 19.12 -7.02 12.21
N GLU A 146 19.78 -7.33 11.09
CA GLU A 146 20.54 -6.36 10.30
C GLU A 146 19.58 -5.48 9.48
N LEU A 147 19.02 -4.45 10.11
CA LEU A 147 18.01 -3.56 9.51
C LEU A 147 18.46 -2.92 8.19
N TYR A 148 19.72 -2.48 8.09
CA TYR A 148 20.27 -1.90 6.86
C TYR A 148 20.25 -2.89 5.67
N TRP A 149 20.47 -4.17 5.93
CA TRP A 149 20.44 -5.19 4.89
C TRP A 149 19.03 -5.30 4.28
N ILE A 150 17.98 -5.17 5.11
CA ILE A 150 16.59 -5.27 4.68
C ILE A 150 16.23 -4.15 3.70
N GLU A 151 16.62 -2.91 4.01
CA GLU A 151 16.30 -1.75 3.18
C GLU A 151 16.92 -1.84 1.77
N ASP A 152 18.15 -2.35 1.68
CA ASP A 152 18.85 -2.55 0.41
C ASP A 152 18.31 -3.79 -0.33
N HIS A 153 18.08 -4.90 0.38
CA HIS A 153 17.67 -6.15 -0.23
C HIS A 153 16.24 -6.12 -0.74
N ILE A 154 15.33 -5.38 -0.11
CA ILE A 154 13.94 -5.33 -0.60
C ILE A 154 13.86 -4.81 -2.05
N GLU A 155 14.70 -3.84 -2.42
CA GLU A 155 14.72 -3.31 -3.78
C GLU A 155 15.26 -4.34 -4.77
N MET A 156 16.30 -5.06 -4.38
CA MET A 156 16.85 -6.17 -5.16
C MET A 156 15.80 -7.26 -5.38
N LEU A 157 15.09 -7.67 -4.33
CA LEU A 157 14.04 -8.68 -4.41
C LEU A 157 12.90 -8.21 -5.31
N LEU A 158 12.42 -6.98 -5.17
CA LEU A 158 11.31 -6.46 -5.98
C LEU A 158 11.63 -6.38 -7.49
N LYS A 159 12.91 -6.24 -7.87
CA LYS A 159 13.35 -6.27 -9.27
C LYS A 159 13.26 -7.65 -9.92
N ASP A 160 13.22 -8.73 -9.13
CA ASP A 160 13.09 -10.09 -9.67
C ASP A 160 11.64 -10.39 -10.11
N GLU A 161 11.51 -10.98 -11.30
CA GLU A 161 10.23 -11.34 -11.90
C GLU A 161 9.49 -12.44 -11.13
N ASN A 162 10.22 -13.29 -10.40
CA ASN A 162 9.70 -14.39 -9.60
C ASN A 162 9.28 -13.94 -8.19
N THR A 163 9.51 -12.68 -7.84
CA THR A 163 9.13 -12.15 -6.54
C THR A 163 7.62 -12.06 -6.41
N LYS A 164 7.12 -12.60 -5.30
CA LYS A 164 5.72 -12.53 -4.91
C LYS A 164 5.58 -11.65 -3.68
N ILE A 165 4.57 -10.79 -3.71
CA ILE A 165 4.16 -9.98 -2.57
C ILE A 165 3.18 -10.83 -1.76
N SER A 166 3.47 -11.06 -0.48
CA SER A 166 2.56 -11.72 0.45
C SER A 166 1.88 -10.66 1.31
N VAL A 167 0.57 -10.75 1.48
CA VAL A 167 -0.16 -9.98 2.48
C VAL A 167 -1.26 -10.88 3.03
N GLU A 168 -1.22 -11.10 4.33
CA GLU A 168 -2.25 -11.78 5.10
C GLU A 168 -2.81 -10.78 6.10
N ASP A 169 -4.07 -10.40 5.91
CA ASP A 169 -4.77 -9.47 6.78
C ASP A 169 -5.90 -10.18 7.50
N ASN A 170 -5.69 -10.45 8.78
CA ASN A 170 -6.67 -11.03 9.69
C ASN A 170 -7.17 -9.97 10.69
N SER A 171 -7.05 -8.69 10.33
CA SER A 171 -7.41 -7.59 11.22
C SER A 171 -8.92 -7.51 11.39
N GLY A 172 -9.35 -7.40 12.65
CA GLY A 172 -10.72 -7.06 13.01
C GLY A 172 -10.93 -5.55 13.15
N ILE A 173 -10.10 -4.73 12.48
CA ILE A 173 -10.21 -3.27 12.54
C ILE A 173 -11.57 -2.88 11.98
N GLU A 174 -12.49 -2.57 12.88
CA GLU A 174 -13.75 -1.93 12.52
C GLU A 174 -13.40 -0.50 12.12
N TYR A 175 -13.59 -0.19 10.84
CA TYR A 175 -13.54 1.20 10.41
C TYR A 175 -14.63 1.93 11.18
N PHE A 176 -14.22 2.95 11.94
CA PHE A 176 -15.13 3.80 12.68
C PHE A 176 -16.36 4.15 11.84
N ASP A 177 -17.54 3.91 12.40
CA ASP A 177 -18.80 4.37 11.81
C ASP A 177 -18.72 5.89 11.58
N ASP A 178 -19.34 6.34 10.49
CA ASP A 178 -19.23 7.69 9.91
C ASP A 178 -19.34 8.85 10.93
N GLU A 179 -20.01 8.66 12.06
CA GLU A 179 -20.17 9.68 13.10
C GLU A 179 -18.86 10.07 13.80
N GLU A 180 -17.90 9.14 13.96
CA GLU A 180 -16.65 9.42 14.69
C GLU A 180 -15.60 10.10 13.79
N LEU A 181 -15.51 9.69 12.51
CA LEU A 181 -14.72 10.39 11.48
C LEU A 181 -15.26 11.80 11.18
N LEU A 182 -16.58 11.99 11.25
CA LEU A 182 -17.22 13.30 11.17
C LEU A 182 -17.04 14.13 12.47
N SER A 183 -16.81 13.47 13.61
CA SER A 183 -16.50 14.15 14.88
C SER A 183 -15.05 14.63 14.97
N LEU A 184 -14.13 14.04 14.22
CA LEU A 184 -12.77 14.54 13.94
C LEU A 184 -12.82 15.74 12.98
N ASN A 185 -13.59 16.76 13.36
CA ASN A 185 -13.61 18.07 12.74
C ASN A 185 -12.27 18.74 13.00
N TYR A 186 -11.40 18.87 11.98
CA TYR A 186 -10.57 20.05 11.68
C TYR A 186 -9.75 19.85 10.39
N HIS A 187 -10.33 19.29 9.31
CA HIS A 187 -9.63 19.26 8.01
C HIS A 187 -10.55 19.67 6.84
N PRO A 188 -10.18 20.69 6.02
CA PRO A 188 -10.99 21.19 4.90
C PRO A 188 -11.40 20.13 3.85
N LEU A 189 -10.58 19.08 3.68
CA LEU A 189 -10.89 17.95 2.80
C LEU A 189 -12.15 17.16 3.23
N ASN A 190 -12.48 17.14 4.52
CA ASN A 190 -13.67 16.44 5.00
C ASN A 190 -14.96 17.15 4.57
N GLN A 191 -14.92 18.46 4.34
CA GLN A 191 -16.05 19.24 3.85
C GLN A 191 -16.35 18.94 2.38
N LYS A 192 -15.31 18.85 1.54
CA LYS A 192 -15.42 18.47 0.11
C LYS A 192 -15.87 17.02 -0.05
N ALA A 193 -15.37 16.11 0.79
CA ALA A 193 -15.82 14.72 0.82
C ALA A 193 -17.32 14.61 1.19
N LYS A 194 -17.79 15.46 2.11
CA LYS A 194 -19.21 15.54 2.51
C LYS A 194 -20.11 16.05 1.39
N GLU A 195 -19.64 17.02 0.62
CA GLU A 195 -20.34 17.52 -0.58
C GLU A 195 -20.43 16.44 -1.68
N LEU A 196 -19.36 15.65 -1.88
CA LEU A 196 -19.34 14.53 -2.82
C LEU A 196 -20.23 13.36 -2.38
N LEU A 197 -20.27 13.07 -1.07
CA LEU A 197 -21.15 12.07 -0.45
C LEU A 197 -22.64 12.39 -0.65
N GLN A 198 -23.01 13.67 -0.73
CA GLN A 198 -24.39 14.08 -0.98
C GLN A 198 -24.81 13.97 -2.46
N GLN A 199 -23.86 13.76 -3.37
CA GLN A 199 -24.09 13.81 -4.82
C GLN A 199 -24.01 12.44 -5.51
N GLN A 200 -23.50 11.39 -4.87
CA GLN A 200 -23.35 10.05 -5.48
C GLN A 200 -24.30 9.01 -4.88
N THR A 201 -24.91 8.20 -5.75
CA THR A 201 -25.85 7.12 -5.39
C THR A 201 -25.16 5.80 -5.01
N ASP A 202 -23.86 5.64 -5.26
CA ASP A 202 -23.13 4.41 -4.94
C ASP A 202 -22.04 4.64 -3.87
N TYR A 203 -22.52 4.71 -2.63
CA TYR A 203 -21.78 5.01 -1.41
C TYR A 203 -20.51 4.15 -1.20
N ASN A 204 -20.52 2.89 -1.62
CA ASN A 204 -19.39 1.97 -1.44
C ASN A 204 -18.23 2.25 -2.40
N LEU A 205 -18.53 2.72 -3.62
CA LEU A 205 -17.52 3.05 -4.62
C LEU A 205 -16.76 4.31 -4.21
N LEU A 206 -17.49 5.34 -3.74
CA LEU A 206 -16.89 6.59 -3.26
C LEU A 206 -16.04 6.36 -2.00
N LYS A 207 -16.49 5.49 -1.08
CA LYS A 207 -15.74 5.09 0.13
C LYS A 207 -14.40 4.45 -0.23
N ARG A 208 -14.39 3.54 -1.21
CA ARG A 208 -13.15 2.94 -1.73
C ARG A 208 -12.24 3.97 -2.39
N GLN A 209 -12.81 4.86 -3.20
CA GLN A 209 -12.03 5.91 -3.88
C GLN A 209 -11.40 6.90 -2.89
N LEU A 210 -12.14 7.36 -1.87
CA LEU A 210 -11.63 8.27 -0.83
C LEU A 210 -10.56 7.61 0.04
N TYR A 211 -10.72 6.34 0.39
CA TYR A 211 -9.72 5.57 1.15
C TYR A 211 -8.43 5.39 0.34
N ILE A 212 -8.55 5.03 -0.94
CA ILE A 212 -7.41 4.94 -1.87
C ILE A 212 -6.69 6.30 -1.97
N LEU A 213 -7.44 7.40 -2.07
CA LEU A 213 -6.88 8.76 -2.12
C LEU A 213 -6.19 9.16 -0.81
N GLN A 214 -6.71 8.76 0.35
CA GLN A 214 -6.06 8.98 1.64
C GLN A 214 -4.76 8.18 1.76
N LEU A 215 -4.78 6.88 1.42
CA LEU A 215 -3.59 6.02 1.43
C LEU A 215 -2.50 6.54 0.47
N MET A 216 -2.89 7.04 -0.72
CA MET A 216 -1.98 7.65 -1.69
C MET A 216 -1.38 8.97 -1.19
N LYS A 217 -2.13 9.79 -0.44
CA LYS A 217 -1.63 11.03 0.16
C LYS A 217 -0.52 10.78 1.19
N PHE A 218 -0.56 9.64 1.90
CA PHE A 218 0.42 9.29 2.94
C PHE A 218 1.73 8.66 2.42
N GLY A 219 1.83 8.36 1.11
CA GLY A 219 2.94 7.59 0.53
C GLY A 219 3.90 8.35 -0.42
N LEU A 220 3.73 9.67 -0.59
CA LEU A 220 4.35 10.42 -1.69
C LEU A 220 4.88 11.78 -1.23
N GLU A 221 6.16 11.81 -0.83
CA GLU A 221 7.01 13.00 -0.84
C GLU A 221 8.28 12.66 -1.65
N SER A 222 8.46 13.28 -2.83
CA SER A 222 9.77 13.35 -3.50
C SER A 222 9.76 14.38 -4.64
N SER A 223 10.93 14.97 -4.89
CA SER A 223 11.25 16.04 -5.85
C SER A 223 10.93 15.77 -7.32
N GLN A 224 10.58 14.55 -7.73
CA GLN A 224 10.21 14.22 -9.12
C GLN A 224 8.82 14.75 -9.54
N MET A 225 8.05 15.31 -8.60
CA MET A 225 6.66 15.69 -8.84
C MET A 225 6.48 17.11 -9.38
N SER A 226 7.46 18.02 -9.27
CA SER A 226 7.34 19.37 -9.85
C SER A 226 7.39 19.34 -11.38
N GLU A 227 8.20 18.45 -11.95
CA GLU A 227 8.34 18.28 -13.40
C GLU A 227 7.08 17.65 -14.01
N LYS A 228 6.50 16.65 -13.33
CA LYS A 228 5.21 16.05 -13.72
C LYS A 228 4.01 17.01 -13.53
N ARG A 229 4.08 17.96 -12.59
CA ARG A 229 3.07 19.02 -12.44
C ARG A 229 3.05 19.94 -13.67
N GLU A 230 4.21 20.35 -14.15
CA GLU A 230 4.34 21.13 -15.37
C GLU A 230 3.87 20.35 -16.60
N GLU A 231 4.15 19.05 -16.67
CA GLU A 231 3.66 18.17 -17.74
C GLU A 231 2.13 18.04 -17.77
N ILE A 232 1.49 17.86 -16.60
CA ILE A 232 0.02 17.83 -16.46
C ILE A 232 -0.59 19.20 -16.79
N ARG A 233 0.07 20.29 -16.40
CA ARG A 233 -0.35 21.67 -16.70
C ARG A 233 -0.08 22.06 -18.15
N SER A 234 0.71 21.29 -18.89
CA SER A 234 0.97 21.58 -20.30
C SER A 234 -0.37 21.61 -21.04
N THR A 235 -0.61 22.74 -21.70
CA THR A 235 -1.83 23.01 -22.46
C THR A 235 -2.11 21.94 -23.50
N ASP A 236 -1.07 21.27 -24.00
CA ASP A 236 -1.16 20.19 -24.98
C ASP A 236 -1.78 18.90 -24.40
N LEU A 237 -1.38 18.45 -23.20
CA LEU A 237 -1.95 17.24 -22.59
C LEU A 237 -3.41 17.45 -22.20
N MET A 238 -3.72 18.61 -21.61
CA MET A 238 -5.09 18.98 -21.24
C MET A 238 -5.99 19.12 -22.47
N GLN A 239 -5.47 19.64 -23.58
CA GLN A 239 -6.19 19.72 -24.84
C GLN A 239 -6.45 18.32 -25.42
N LYS A 240 -5.45 17.43 -25.42
CA LYS A 240 -5.60 16.02 -25.86
C LYS A 240 -6.64 15.27 -25.04
N LEU A 241 -6.66 15.45 -23.71
CA LEU A 241 -7.67 14.88 -22.83
C LEU A 241 -9.06 15.42 -23.14
N LYS A 242 -9.20 16.75 -23.30
CA LYS A 242 -10.48 17.40 -23.68
C LYS A 242 -10.99 16.90 -25.04
N GLU A 243 -10.10 16.70 -26.02
CA GLU A 243 -10.45 16.19 -27.34
C GLU A 243 -10.85 14.72 -27.32
N LYS A 244 -10.14 13.88 -26.56
CA LYS A 244 -10.46 12.46 -26.42
C LYS A 244 -11.80 12.26 -25.69
N VAL A 245 -12.06 13.01 -24.62
CA VAL A 245 -13.36 12.99 -23.91
C VAL A 245 -14.49 13.43 -24.86
N LYS A 246 -14.29 14.51 -25.63
CA LYS A 246 -15.27 14.92 -26.66
C LYS A 246 -15.49 13.88 -27.74
N SER A 247 -14.47 13.11 -28.11
CA SER A 247 -14.60 12.03 -29.10
C SER A 247 -15.44 10.88 -28.55
N LEU A 248 -15.25 10.51 -27.29
CA LEU A 248 -15.99 9.43 -26.63
C LEU A 248 -17.45 9.81 -26.36
N GLN A 249 -17.72 11.09 -26.06
CA GLN A 249 -19.08 11.60 -25.87
C GLN A 249 -19.98 11.48 -27.13
N LYS A 250 -19.40 11.32 -28.33
CA LYS A 250 -20.19 11.14 -29.56
C LYS A 250 -20.90 9.80 -29.62
N ASP A 251 -20.40 8.80 -28.91
CA ASP A 251 -20.87 7.42 -28.98
C ASP A 251 -21.65 7.00 -27.71
N MET A 252 -21.85 7.93 -26.77
CA MET A 252 -22.51 7.66 -25.49
C MET A 252 -24.00 7.99 -25.52
N THR A 253 -24.81 7.21 -24.80
CA THR A 253 -26.21 7.55 -24.55
C THR A 253 -26.33 8.82 -23.69
N PRO A 254 -27.48 9.54 -23.69
CA PRO A 254 -27.66 10.75 -22.88
C PRO A 254 -27.40 10.55 -21.38
N GLU A 255 -27.75 9.39 -20.83
CA GLU A 255 -27.54 9.04 -19.41
C GLU A 255 -26.06 8.79 -19.10
N GLN A 256 -25.36 8.07 -19.97
CA GLN A 256 -23.90 7.88 -19.88
C GLN A 256 -23.15 9.20 -20.05
N THR A 257 -23.63 10.06 -20.95
CA THR A 257 -23.07 11.40 -21.21
C THR A 257 -23.20 12.28 -19.96
N MET A 258 -24.34 12.23 -19.26
CA MET A 258 -24.59 13.01 -18.04
C MET A 258 -23.67 12.57 -16.88
N SER A 259 -23.51 11.25 -16.67
CA SER A 259 -22.58 10.71 -15.66
C SER A 259 -21.12 11.07 -15.98
N CYS A 260 -20.72 10.91 -17.25
CA CYS A 260 -19.39 11.25 -17.74
C CYS A 260 -19.10 12.76 -17.66
N LEU A 261 -20.08 13.63 -17.92
CA LEU A 261 -19.94 15.09 -17.79
C LEU A 261 -19.74 15.53 -16.34
N ILE A 262 -20.42 14.88 -15.38
CA ILE A 262 -20.28 15.18 -13.95
C ILE A 262 -18.90 14.76 -13.44
N GLU A 263 -18.45 13.55 -13.80
CA GLU A 263 -17.13 13.04 -13.40
C GLU A 263 -15.97 13.85 -14.02
N ASN A 264 -16.08 14.19 -15.31
CA ASN A 264 -15.03 14.94 -16.00
C ASN A 264 -15.00 16.42 -15.59
N ASN A 265 -16.15 17.09 -15.39
CA ASN A 265 -16.14 18.48 -14.92
C ASN A 265 -15.53 18.60 -13.52
N ASN A 266 -15.75 17.62 -12.64
CA ASN A 266 -15.12 17.59 -11.33
C ASN A 266 -13.60 17.35 -11.44
N LEU A 267 -13.16 16.46 -12.32
CA LEU A 267 -11.75 16.20 -12.58
C LEU A 267 -11.03 17.45 -13.13
N PHE A 268 -11.61 18.11 -14.13
CA PHE A 268 -11.06 19.33 -14.73
C PHE A 268 -11.05 20.50 -13.73
N THR A 269 -12.10 20.65 -12.92
CA THR A 269 -12.15 21.68 -11.87
C THR A 269 -11.08 21.46 -10.80
N ILE A 270 -10.78 20.21 -10.44
CA ILE A 270 -9.70 19.88 -9.51
C ILE A 270 -8.32 20.19 -10.14
N LEU A 271 -8.14 19.87 -11.43
CA LEU A 271 -6.89 20.14 -12.17
C LEU A 271 -6.62 21.64 -12.38
N GLU A 272 -7.67 22.46 -12.49
CA GLU A 272 -7.58 23.92 -12.67
C GLU A 272 -7.37 24.70 -11.35
N THR A 273 -7.34 24.02 -10.19
CA THR A 273 -7.07 24.69 -8.91
C THR A 273 -5.57 24.84 -8.63
N ASP A 274 -5.14 26.05 -8.25
CA ASP A 274 -3.73 26.36 -7.95
C ASP A 274 -3.16 25.68 -6.69
N ASN A 275 -4.02 25.03 -5.90
CA ASN A 275 -3.69 24.48 -4.58
C ASN A 275 -3.61 22.94 -4.55
N LEU A 276 -3.09 22.32 -5.60
CA LEU A 276 -2.84 20.88 -5.60
C LEU A 276 -1.63 20.57 -4.70
N THR A 277 -1.82 19.73 -3.67
CA THR A 277 -0.71 19.19 -2.86
C THR A 277 0.02 18.07 -3.60
N GLU A 278 1.28 17.77 -3.24
CA GLU A 278 2.10 16.80 -4.01
C GLU A 278 1.43 15.42 -4.09
N GLY A 279 0.82 14.97 -2.98
CA GLY A 279 0.00 13.77 -2.94
C GLY A 279 -1.23 13.83 -3.84
N THR A 280 -1.89 15.00 -3.98
CA THR A 280 -3.04 15.16 -4.87
C THR A 280 -2.64 15.03 -6.33
N THR A 281 -1.50 15.60 -6.72
CA THR A 281 -0.98 15.50 -8.09
C THR A 281 -0.65 14.06 -8.46
N ALA A 282 0.01 13.30 -7.57
CA ALA A 282 0.40 11.92 -7.84
C ALA A 282 -0.82 10.98 -7.97
N ALA A 283 -1.82 11.14 -7.10
CA ALA A 283 -3.07 10.40 -7.19
C ALA A 283 -3.83 10.73 -8.49
N LEU A 284 -3.89 12.01 -8.87
CA LEU A 284 -4.46 12.43 -10.16
C LEU A 284 -3.73 11.79 -11.34
N TRP A 285 -2.40 11.74 -11.30
CA TRP A 285 -1.61 11.13 -12.37
C TRP A 285 -1.84 9.62 -12.51
N MET A 286 -1.99 8.91 -11.39
CA MET A 286 -2.35 7.49 -11.40
C MET A 286 -3.75 7.28 -11.96
N VAL A 287 -4.75 8.07 -11.54
CA VAL A 287 -6.12 7.98 -12.06
C VAL A 287 -6.15 8.28 -13.57
N ILE A 288 -5.46 9.33 -14.02
CA ILE A 288 -5.34 9.66 -15.45
C ILE A 288 -4.73 8.48 -16.23
N ASN A 289 -3.62 7.91 -15.76
CA ASN A 289 -2.99 6.77 -16.43
C ASN A 289 -3.86 5.50 -16.42
N MET A 290 -4.62 5.28 -15.35
CA MET A 290 -5.53 4.15 -15.24
C MET A 290 -6.71 4.30 -16.21
N ILE A 291 -7.26 5.52 -16.34
CA ILE A 291 -8.27 5.86 -17.33
C ILE A 291 -7.71 5.67 -18.75
N LEU A 292 -6.53 6.22 -19.05
CA LEU A 292 -5.90 6.09 -20.37
C LEU A 292 -5.64 4.61 -20.74
N LYS A 293 -5.14 3.80 -19.81
CA LYS A 293 -4.90 2.36 -20.03
C LYS A 293 -6.18 1.56 -20.24
N ASN A 294 -7.24 1.85 -19.48
CA ASN A 294 -8.52 1.15 -19.63
C ASN A 294 -9.28 1.58 -20.91
N LEU A 295 -9.02 2.78 -21.43
CA LEU A 295 -9.62 3.29 -22.66
C LEU A 295 -8.96 2.76 -23.95
N ASP A 296 -7.72 2.23 -23.86
CA ASP A 296 -7.02 1.60 -24.99
C ASP A 296 -7.30 0.09 -25.10
N SER A 297 -8.01 -0.51 -24.13
CA SER A 297 -8.47 -1.89 -24.25
C SER A 297 -9.68 -1.94 -25.20
N PRO A 298 -9.61 -2.71 -26.31
CA PRO A 298 -10.79 -2.88 -27.16
C PRO A 298 -11.91 -3.54 -26.34
N CYS A 299 -13.09 -2.91 -26.31
CA CYS A 299 -14.32 -3.58 -25.88
C CYS A 299 -14.54 -4.78 -26.82
N THR A 300 -14.18 -5.97 -26.36
CA THR A 300 -14.64 -7.20 -26.99
C THR A 300 -16.08 -7.42 -26.55
N ASP A 301 -17.01 -7.07 -27.42
CA ASP A 301 -18.42 -7.42 -27.28
C ASP A 301 -18.57 -8.94 -27.44
N ASP A 302 -18.43 -9.69 -26.34
CA ASP A 302 -18.99 -11.04 -26.26
C ASP A 302 -20.44 -10.92 -25.76
N ILE A 303 -21.34 -10.66 -26.70
CA ILE A 303 -22.78 -10.90 -26.52
C ILE A 303 -23.11 -12.21 -27.24
N SER A 304 -23.36 -13.25 -26.45
CA SER A 304 -24.16 -14.42 -26.84
C SER A 304 -25.57 -14.28 -26.29
#